data_AF-A0A3D5S4H3-F1
#
_entry.id   AF-A0A3D5S4H3-F1
#
_cell.length_a   1.000
_cell.length_b   1.000
_cell.length_c   1.000
_cell.angle_alpha   90.00
_cell.angle_beta   90.00
_cell.angle_gamma   90.00
#
_symmetry.space_group_name_H-M   'P 1'
#
loop_
_entity.id
_entity.type
_entity.pdbx_description
1 polymer ?
#
loop_
_entity_poly.entity_id
_entity_poly.type
_entity_poly.pdbx_seq_one_letter_code
_entity_poly.pdbx_strand_id
1 'polypeptide(L)'
;GYIQWDHDERVGDDKLDGDIEDGTDVSFPFNQIKSIARYRNGSDVELKNGRKLYLVGSNDVNSENRGIIVDVPGMGRVDIPWKYFEQVTFETPKTSGQSYASYAAPKGLNGKVITLRNEEISGKIIYDLDEEWEIETLDAKDDDVEYEVTLRHVKRIIPRNYAYSQVELRSGEMLLLGDARDVDSHNDGLLIFRSRDDRGQYVKWEEIAEIIFD
;
A
#
# COMPACT_ATOMS: atom_id res chain seq x y z
N GLY A 1 -4.27 9.37 2.96
CA GLY A 1 -5.17 8.32 2.47
C GLY A 1 -6.37 8.19 3.38
N TYR A 2 -7.07 7.06 3.29
CA TYR A 2 -8.01 6.61 4.32
C TYR A 2 -7.25 5.72 5.30
N ILE A 3 -7.61 5.77 6.58
CA ILE A 3 -6.83 5.13 7.65
C ILE A 3 -7.69 4.05 8.30
N GLN A 4 -7.09 2.89 8.49
CA GLN A 4 -7.55 1.88 9.42
C GLN A 4 -6.53 1.81 10.57
N TRP A 5 -7.02 2.08 11.78
CA TRP A 5 -6.22 2.12 12.99
C TRP A 5 -6.20 0.73 13.63
N ASP A 6 -5.06 0.36 14.23
CA ASP A 6 -4.85 -0.94 14.90
C ASP A 6 -5.34 -2.17 14.11
N HIS A 7 -5.38 -2.09 12.78
CA HIS A 7 -6.02 -3.10 11.92
C HIS A 7 -7.51 -3.39 12.24
N ASP A 8 -8.20 -2.54 12.99
CA ASP A 8 -9.61 -2.77 13.37
C ASP A 8 -10.53 -1.55 13.24
N GLU A 9 -10.14 -0.36 13.69
CA GLU A 9 -11.01 0.81 13.58
C GLU A 9 -10.95 1.41 12.18
N ARG A 10 -12.10 1.50 11.52
CA ARG A 10 -12.24 1.81 10.09
C ARG A 10 -13.15 3.00 9.82
N VAL A 11 -14.01 3.35 10.77
CA VAL A 11 -14.99 4.43 10.61
C VAL A 11 -14.92 5.45 11.75
N GLY A 12 -15.42 6.65 11.50
CA GLY A 12 -15.31 7.75 12.48
C GLY A 12 -16.09 7.53 13.79
N ASP A 13 -17.03 6.60 13.83
CA ASP A 13 -17.78 6.26 15.05
C ASP A 13 -17.12 5.16 15.88
N ASP A 14 -16.10 4.48 15.32
CA ASP A 14 -15.22 3.61 16.09
C ASP A 14 -14.44 4.44 17.10
N LYS A 15 -13.94 3.79 18.14
CA LYS A 15 -13.42 4.48 19.32
C LYS A 15 -11.95 4.20 19.52
N LEU A 16 -11.25 5.24 19.97
CA LEU A 16 -9.93 5.14 20.55
C LEU A 16 -10.08 5.02 22.06
N ASP A 17 -9.64 3.90 22.61
CA ASP A 17 -9.65 3.61 24.04
C ASP A 17 -8.28 3.86 24.69
N GLY A 18 -8.28 4.20 25.96
CA GLY A 18 -7.07 4.31 26.77
C GLY A 18 -7.30 4.99 28.11
N ASP A 19 -6.25 5.10 28.90
CA ASP A 19 -6.30 5.64 30.26
C ASP A 19 -5.55 6.97 30.32
N ILE A 20 -6.08 7.92 31.08
CA ILE A 20 -5.36 9.16 31.42
C ILE A 20 -4.47 8.94 32.66
N GLU A 21 -3.65 9.94 33.02
CA GLU A 21 -2.64 9.82 34.09
C GLU A 21 -3.16 9.35 35.46
N ASP A 22 -4.43 9.61 35.79
CA ASP A 22 -5.04 9.17 37.06
C ASP A 22 -5.60 7.73 37.02
N GLY A 23 -5.44 7.03 35.89
CA GLY A 23 -5.93 5.67 35.67
C GLY A 23 -7.41 5.61 35.31
N THR A 24 -8.04 6.74 34.98
CA THR A 24 -9.43 6.75 34.48
C THR A 24 -9.47 6.33 33.02
N ASP A 25 -10.22 5.27 32.74
CA ASP A 25 -10.54 4.83 31.38
C ASP A 25 -11.33 5.92 30.62
N VAL A 26 -10.89 6.21 29.40
CA VAL A 26 -11.54 7.13 28.48
C VAL A 26 -11.66 6.50 27.10
N SER A 27 -12.67 6.95 26.36
CA SER A 27 -13.00 6.42 25.05
C SER A 27 -13.52 7.55 24.16
N PHE A 28 -12.91 7.75 23.00
CA PHE A 28 -13.25 8.85 22.08
C PHE A 28 -13.55 8.33 20.68
N PRO A 29 -14.69 8.68 20.08
CA PRO A 29 -14.93 8.39 18.66
C PRO A 29 -13.87 9.07 17.78
N PHE A 30 -13.34 8.37 16.78
CA PHE A 30 -12.32 8.90 15.87
C PHE A 30 -12.76 10.20 15.16
N ASN A 31 -14.05 10.38 14.92
CA ASN A 31 -14.60 11.59 14.34
C ASN A 31 -14.44 12.85 15.23
N GLN A 32 -14.08 12.69 16.52
CA GLN A 32 -13.78 13.78 17.45
C GLN A 32 -12.28 14.04 17.59
N ILE A 33 -11.44 13.14 17.08
CA ILE A 33 -9.98 13.21 17.19
C ILE A 33 -9.43 14.06 16.04
N LYS A 34 -8.47 14.92 16.36
CA LYS A 34 -7.75 15.75 15.40
C LYS A 34 -6.40 15.14 15.05
N SER A 35 -5.66 14.63 16.04
CA SER A 35 -4.37 13.97 15.80
C SER A 35 -4.03 13.00 16.92
N ILE A 36 -3.25 11.98 16.58
CA ILE A 36 -2.63 11.04 17.51
C ILE A 36 -1.15 10.99 17.16
N ALA A 37 -0.28 11.17 18.13
CA ALA A 37 1.17 11.06 17.97
C ALA A 37 1.73 10.06 18.98
N ARG A 38 2.54 9.11 18.51
CA ARG A 38 3.18 8.14 19.40
C ARG A 38 4.16 8.85 20.31
N TYR A 39 4.04 8.62 21.62
CA TYR A 39 4.93 9.25 22.60
C TYR A 39 5.16 8.33 23.80
N ARG A 40 6.44 8.05 24.10
CA ARG A 40 6.85 7.13 25.19
C ARG A 40 6.14 5.77 25.07
N ASN A 41 5.38 5.38 26.10
CA ASN A 41 4.64 4.12 26.18
C ASN A 41 3.15 4.27 25.83
N GLY A 42 2.76 5.42 25.27
CA GLY A 42 1.40 5.77 24.93
C GLY A 42 1.34 6.69 23.72
N SER A 43 0.32 7.53 23.67
CA SER A 43 0.14 8.51 22.59
C SER A 43 -0.41 9.84 23.09
N ASP A 44 0.11 10.92 22.52
CA ASP A 44 -0.47 12.26 22.64
C ASP A 44 -1.66 12.39 21.68
N VAL A 45 -2.84 12.65 22.23
CA VAL A 45 -4.11 12.79 21.50
C VAL A 45 -4.61 14.21 21.61
N GLU A 46 -4.86 14.85 20.46
CA GLU A 46 -5.55 16.14 20.37
C GLU A 46 -6.96 15.92 19.82
N LEU A 47 -7.97 16.38 20.55
CA LEU A 47 -9.36 16.40 20.09
C LEU A 47 -9.64 17.64 19.26
N LYS A 48 -10.66 17.58 18.39
CA LYS A 48 -11.08 18.71 17.53
C LYS A 48 -11.52 19.95 18.32
N ASN A 49 -11.93 19.79 19.57
CA ASN A 49 -12.25 20.91 20.47
C ASN A 49 -11.02 21.56 21.12
N GLY A 50 -9.81 21.10 20.80
CA GLY A 50 -8.53 21.61 21.31
C GLY A 50 -8.05 20.97 22.63
N ARG A 51 -8.83 20.07 23.24
CA ARG A 51 -8.39 19.30 24.40
C ARG A 51 -7.24 18.36 24.00
N LYS A 52 -6.19 18.35 24.82
CA LYS A 52 -5.02 17.48 24.65
C LYS A 52 -4.94 16.49 25.81
N LEU A 53 -4.59 15.26 25.52
CA LEU A 53 -4.52 14.15 26.46
C LEU A 53 -3.31 13.29 26.13
N TYR A 54 -2.69 12.75 27.16
CA TYR A 54 -1.75 11.65 27.00
C TYR A 54 -2.49 10.37 27.42
N LEU A 55 -2.59 9.40 26.50
CA LEU A 55 -3.32 8.15 26.70
C LEU A 55 -2.34 6.97 26.75
N VAL A 56 -2.59 6.03 27.67
CA VAL A 56 -1.84 4.77 27.84
C VAL A 56 -2.82 3.60 28.00
N GLY A 57 -2.32 2.40 28.32
CA GLY A 57 -3.16 1.30 28.84
C GLY A 57 -3.94 0.48 27.81
N SER A 58 -4.01 0.93 26.55
CA SER A 58 -4.72 0.25 25.45
C SER A 58 -3.80 -0.02 24.24
N ASN A 59 -4.07 -1.11 23.51
CA ASN A 59 -3.46 -1.42 22.21
C ASN A 59 -3.69 -0.32 21.17
N ASP A 60 -4.73 0.51 21.36
CA ASP A 60 -5.01 1.64 20.48
C ASP A 60 -3.93 2.73 20.53
N VAL A 61 -3.15 2.81 21.62
CA VAL A 61 -2.25 3.94 21.86
C VAL A 61 -0.84 3.53 22.26
N ASN A 62 -0.56 2.23 22.38
CA ASN A 62 0.71 1.71 22.89
C ASN A 62 1.39 0.70 21.93
N SER A 63 2.46 0.04 22.39
CA SER A 63 3.25 -0.89 21.57
C SER A 63 2.55 -2.19 21.16
N GLU A 64 1.38 -2.48 21.72
CA GLU A 64 0.55 -3.62 21.31
C GLU A 64 -0.29 -3.30 20.07
N ASN A 65 -0.25 -2.05 19.59
CA ASN A 65 -0.87 -1.67 18.32
C ASN A 65 -0.30 -2.49 17.16
N ARG A 66 -1.19 -3.09 16.37
CA ARG A 66 -0.94 -3.97 15.24
C ARG A 66 -0.43 -3.23 14.01
N GLY A 67 -0.56 -1.90 13.96
CA GLY A 67 -0.10 -1.07 12.86
C GLY A 67 -1.22 -0.20 12.29
N ILE A 68 -0.80 0.70 11.40
CA ILE A 68 -1.67 1.66 10.76
C ILE A 68 -1.72 1.35 9.28
N ILE A 69 -2.90 0.94 8.81
CA ILE A 69 -3.15 0.71 7.39
C ILE A 69 -3.61 2.02 6.77
N VAL A 70 -2.98 2.40 5.65
CA VAL A 70 -3.33 3.58 4.87
C VAL A 70 -3.69 3.16 3.45
N ASP A 71 -4.95 3.33 3.07
CA ASP A 71 -5.36 3.25 1.67
C ASP A 71 -5.01 4.58 0.98
N VAL A 72 -4.04 4.55 0.08
CA VAL A 72 -3.51 5.71 -0.66
C VAL A 72 -4.16 5.79 -2.04
N PRO A 73 -5.01 6.79 -2.31
CA PRO A 73 -5.63 6.96 -3.61
C PRO A 73 -4.58 7.09 -4.72
N GLY A 74 -4.70 6.27 -5.76
CA GLY A 74 -3.76 6.29 -6.87
C GLY A 74 -2.51 5.44 -6.66
N MET A 75 -2.46 4.60 -5.62
CA MET A 75 -1.38 3.64 -5.40
C MET A 75 -1.94 2.29 -4.94
N GLY A 76 -2.62 2.23 -3.80
CA GLY A 76 -3.00 0.97 -3.16
C GLY A 76 -2.99 1.12 -1.64
N ARG A 77 -2.50 0.10 -0.93
CA ARG A 77 -2.43 0.06 0.53
C ARG A 77 -1.00 0.08 1.03
N VAL A 78 -0.79 0.73 2.18
CA VAL A 78 0.45 0.67 2.96
C VAL A 78 0.09 0.26 4.38
N ASP A 79 0.72 -0.79 4.90
CA ASP A 79 0.63 -1.19 6.30
C ASP A 79 1.90 -0.76 7.04
N ILE A 80 1.74 0.15 7.99
CA ILE A 80 2.83 0.76 8.74
C ILE A 80 2.84 0.14 10.14
N PRO A 81 3.82 -0.72 10.47
CA PRO A 81 3.99 -1.22 11.82
C PRO A 81 4.10 -0.09 12.84
N TRP A 82 3.53 -0.29 14.02
CA TRP A 82 3.49 0.73 15.09
C TRP A 82 4.86 1.34 15.43
N LYS A 83 5.93 0.54 15.34
CA LYS A 83 7.31 1.01 15.58
C LYS A 83 7.75 2.13 14.63
N TYR A 84 7.20 2.19 13.42
CA TYR A 84 7.47 3.23 12.42
C TYR A 84 6.43 4.35 12.44
N PHE A 85 5.27 4.14 13.08
CA PHE A 85 4.27 5.19 13.23
C PHE A 85 4.80 6.35 14.10
N GLU A 86 4.64 7.58 13.62
CA GLU A 86 5.01 8.79 14.36
C GLU A 86 3.77 9.61 14.73
N GLN A 87 2.99 10.01 13.73
CA GLN A 87 1.82 10.86 13.94
C GLN A 87 0.80 10.71 12.81
N VAL A 88 -0.48 10.81 13.16
CA VAL A 88 -1.58 11.04 12.23
C VAL A 88 -2.23 12.39 12.54
N THR A 89 -2.60 13.11 11.48
CA THR A 89 -3.54 14.24 11.57
C THR A 89 -4.77 13.90 10.74
N PHE A 90 -5.94 13.88 11.38
CA PHE A 90 -7.20 13.57 10.72
C PHE A 90 -7.80 14.83 10.10
N GLU A 91 -8.18 14.73 8.83
CA GLU A 91 -8.90 15.76 8.10
C GLU A 91 -10.35 15.35 7.89
N THR A 92 -11.23 16.35 7.72
CA THR A 92 -12.61 16.06 7.28
C THR A 92 -12.58 15.61 5.82
N PRO A 93 -12.99 14.37 5.50
CA PRO A 93 -12.96 13.88 4.14
C PRO A 93 -13.92 14.70 3.27
N LYS A 94 -13.48 15.08 2.06
CA LYS A 94 -14.34 15.77 1.08
C LYS A 94 -15.41 14.82 0.50
N THR A 95 -15.10 13.53 0.43
CA THR A 95 -15.97 12.47 -0.10
C THR A 95 -15.81 11.20 0.74
N SER A 96 -16.84 10.37 0.77
CA SER A 96 -16.82 9.04 1.42
C SER A 96 -16.15 7.96 0.56
N GLY A 97 -15.24 8.35 -0.35
CA GLY A 97 -14.60 7.46 -1.31
C GLY A 97 -15.40 7.22 -2.59
N GLN A 98 -14.97 6.21 -3.34
CA GLN A 98 -15.56 5.79 -4.61
C GLN A 98 -16.81 4.94 -4.39
N SER A 99 -17.88 5.21 -5.13
CA SER A 99 -19.09 4.38 -5.07
C SER A 99 -18.89 3.11 -5.89
N TYR A 100 -19.72 2.08 -5.66
CA TYR A 100 -19.64 0.86 -6.46
C TYR A 100 -19.76 1.13 -7.99
N ALA A 101 -20.53 2.15 -8.37
CA ALA A 101 -20.72 2.51 -9.77
C ALA A 101 -19.51 3.19 -10.43
N SER A 102 -18.49 3.61 -9.66
CA SER A 102 -17.27 4.19 -10.25
C SER A 102 -16.24 3.13 -10.66
N TYR A 103 -16.44 1.85 -10.32
CA TYR A 103 -15.57 0.77 -10.77
C TYR A 103 -15.94 0.34 -12.18
N ALA A 104 -15.08 0.71 -13.14
CA ALA A 104 -15.17 0.22 -14.51
C ALA A 104 -14.81 -1.27 -14.59
N ALA A 105 -15.22 -1.93 -15.69
CA ALA A 105 -14.78 -3.29 -15.98
C ALA A 105 -13.24 -3.34 -16.04
N PRO A 106 -12.61 -4.33 -15.39
CA PRO A 106 -11.16 -4.43 -15.36
C PRO A 106 -10.61 -4.69 -16.76
N LYS A 107 -9.39 -4.22 -16.99
CA LYS A 107 -8.63 -4.46 -18.22
C LYS A 107 -7.46 -5.37 -17.91
N GLY A 108 -7.10 -6.22 -18.88
CA GLY A 108 -5.89 -7.02 -18.76
C GLY A 108 -4.64 -6.14 -18.78
N LEU A 109 -3.58 -6.60 -18.15
CA LEU A 109 -2.28 -5.94 -18.20
C LEU A 109 -1.74 -5.97 -19.63
N ASN A 110 -1.40 -4.80 -20.15
CA ASN A 110 -0.76 -4.65 -21.45
C ASN A 110 0.44 -3.72 -21.29
N GLY A 111 1.44 -3.94 -22.12
CA GLY A 111 2.63 -3.09 -22.07
C GLY A 111 3.76 -3.62 -22.92
N LYS A 112 4.96 -3.17 -22.54
CA LYS A 112 6.22 -3.48 -23.18
C LYS A 112 7.25 -3.93 -22.14
N VAL A 113 7.93 -5.02 -22.46
CA VAL A 113 9.05 -5.57 -21.69
C VAL A 113 10.32 -5.39 -22.49
N ILE A 114 11.35 -4.84 -21.85
CA ILE A 114 12.70 -4.68 -22.39
C ILE A 114 13.59 -5.68 -21.66
N THR A 115 14.27 -6.56 -22.38
CA THR A 115 15.20 -7.52 -21.78
C THR A 115 16.59 -6.92 -21.59
N LEU A 116 17.43 -7.56 -20.77
CA LEU A 116 18.86 -7.20 -20.61
C LEU A 116 19.66 -7.29 -21.92
N ARG A 117 19.12 -7.96 -22.94
CA ARG A 117 19.70 -8.05 -24.29
C ARG A 117 19.16 -6.96 -25.23
N ASN A 118 18.40 -6.00 -24.70
CA ASN A 118 17.70 -4.94 -25.43
C ASN A 118 16.64 -5.45 -26.43
N GLU A 119 16.06 -6.62 -26.18
CA GLU A 119 14.90 -7.08 -26.95
C GLU A 119 13.64 -6.40 -26.41
N GLU A 120 12.81 -5.85 -27.30
CA GLU A 120 11.52 -5.24 -26.94
C GLU A 120 10.37 -6.18 -27.30
N ILE A 121 9.54 -6.51 -26.31
CA ILE A 121 8.40 -7.41 -26.47
C ILE A 121 7.15 -6.67 -25.96
N SER A 122 6.17 -6.46 -26.83
CA SER A 122 4.91 -5.83 -26.47
C SER A 122 3.74 -6.78 -26.60
N GLY A 123 2.75 -6.63 -25.72
CA GLY A 123 1.54 -7.43 -25.75
C GLY A 123 0.82 -7.43 -24.40
N LYS A 124 -0.10 -8.37 -24.27
CA LYS A 124 -0.73 -8.68 -22.99
C LYS A 124 0.29 -9.37 -22.09
N ILE A 125 0.35 -8.97 -20.83
CA ILE A 125 1.28 -9.48 -19.81
C ILE A 125 0.48 -10.30 -18.80
N ILE A 126 0.98 -11.47 -18.45
CA ILE A 126 0.67 -12.12 -17.16
C ILE A 126 1.93 -11.94 -16.31
N TYR A 127 1.80 -11.17 -15.25
CA TYR A 127 2.85 -10.84 -14.30
C TYR A 127 2.92 -11.94 -13.23
N ASP A 128 4.13 -12.26 -12.78
CA ASP A 128 4.45 -13.37 -11.84
C ASP A 128 3.80 -14.74 -12.15
N LEU A 129 3.26 -14.88 -13.37
CA LEU A 129 2.43 -15.99 -13.86
C LEU A 129 1.04 -16.15 -13.22
N ASP A 130 0.61 -15.23 -12.36
CA ASP A 130 -0.72 -15.22 -11.74
C ASP A 130 -1.49 -13.90 -11.84
N GLU A 131 -0.86 -12.71 -11.89
CA GLU A 131 -1.60 -11.46 -12.15
C GLU A 131 -1.81 -11.19 -13.64
N GLU A 132 -3.07 -11.08 -14.05
CA GLU A 132 -3.50 -10.86 -15.43
C GLU A 132 -4.19 -9.50 -15.62
N TRP A 133 -4.68 -8.88 -14.54
CA TRP A 133 -5.58 -7.73 -14.57
C TRP A 133 -5.02 -6.51 -13.84
N GLU A 134 -5.35 -5.32 -14.34
CA GLU A 134 -4.90 -4.05 -13.74
C GLU A 134 -5.44 -3.81 -12.31
N ILE A 135 -6.42 -4.58 -11.86
CA ILE A 135 -7.01 -4.43 -10.53
C ILE A 135 -6.31 -5.28 -9.46
N GLU A 136 -5.42 -6.17 -9.86
CA GLU A 136 -4.61 -6.99 -8.96
C GLU A 136 -3.48 -6.16 -8.36
N THR A 137 -2.86 -6.68 -7.30
CA THR A 137 -1.85 -5.99 -6.52
C THR A 137 -0.46 -6.53 -6.80
N LEU A 138 0.52 -5.65 -6.65
CA LEU A 138 1.93 -5.97 -6.50
C LEU A 138 2.24 -5.84 -5.01
N ASP A 139 2.61 -6.96 -4.40
CA ASP A 139 2.95 -7.05 -2.99
C ASP A 139 4.45 -6.78 -2.80
N ALA A 140 4.79 -5.97 -1.81
CA ALA A 140 6.17 -5.61 -1.52
C ALA A 140 6.38 -5.08 -0.10
N LYS A 141 7.65 -4.88 0.26
CA LYS A 141 8.07 -4.23 1.50
C LYS A 141 9.13 -3.17 1.26
N ASP A 142 9.18 -2.21 2.17
CA ASP A 142 10.32 -1.34 2.44
C ASP A 142 10.61 -1.42 3.94
N ASP A 143 11.72 -2.06 4.31
CA ASP A 143 11.95 -2.63 5.64
C ASP A 143 10.77 -3.54 6.07
N ASP A 144 10.03 -3.18 7.14
CA ASP A 144 8.83 -3.93 7.55
C ASP A 144 7.53 -3.19 7.22
N VAL A 145 7.59 -2.09 6.47
CA VAL A 145 6.39 -1.44 5.95
C VAL A 145 5.91 -2.24 4.74
N GLU A 146 4.69 -2.76 4.79
CA GLU A 146 4.13 -3.57 3.71
C GLU A 146 3.37 -2.68 2.72
N TYR A 147 3.50 -2.98 1.44
CA TYR A 147 2.87 -2.28 0.33
C TYR A 147 2.08 -3.28 -0.50
N GLU A 148 0.82 -2.96 -0.78
CA GLU A 148 0.00 -3.64 -1.78
C GLU A 148 -0.33 -2.59 -2.85
N VAL A 149 0.47 -2.52 -3.92
CA VAL A 149 0.32 -1.51 -4.97
C VAL A 149 -0.57 -2.05 -6.08
N THR A 150 -1.72 -1.42 -6.35
CA THR A 150 -2.59 -1.87 -7.45
C THR A 150 -1.92 -1.63 -8.81
N LEU A 151 -1.85 -2.66 -9.66
CA LEU A 151 -1.12 -2.64 -10.93
C LEU A 151 -1.63 -1.56 -11.91
N ARG A 152 -2.91 -1.16 -11.84
CA ARG A 152 -3.49 -0.02 -12.58
C ARG A 152 -2.70 1.27 -12.32
N HIS A 153 -2.14 1.43 -11.15
CA HIS A 153 -1.39 2.62 -10.75
C HIS A 153 0.09 2.53 -11.08
N VAL A 154 0.60 1.34 -11.40
CA VAL A 154 1.97 1.14 -11.84
C VAL A 154 2.11 1.56 -13.30
N LYS A 155 3.12 2.38 -13.57
CA LYS A 155 3.53 2.77 -14.92
C LYS A 155 4.70 1.91 -15.38
N ARG A 156 5.65 1.65 -14.49
CA ARG A 156 6.89 0.97 -14.82
C ARG A 156 7.50 0.25 -13.64
N ILE A 157 8.15 -0.89 -13.90
CA ILE A 157 8.95 -1.63 -12.96
C ILE A 157 10.34 -1.84 -13.56
N ILE A 158 11.38 -1.54 -12.77
CA ILE A 158 12.78 -1.76 -13.14
C ILE A 158 13.40 -2.66 -12.06
N PRO A 159 13.61 -3.96 -12.35
CA PRO A 159 14.40 -4.82 -11.47
C PRO A 159 15.81 -4.21 -11.28
N ARG A 160 16.24 -4.01 -10.03
CA ARG A 160 17.54 -3.39 -9.72
C ARG A 160 18.60 -4.40 -9.35
N ASN A 161 18.23 -5.34 -8.50
CA ASN A 161 19.09 -6.44 -8.05
C ASN A 161 18.20 -7.62 -7.61
N TYR A 162 18.77 -8.61 -6.93
CA TYR A 162 18.05 -9.81 -6.50
C TYR A 162 16.97 -9.56 -5.44
N ALA A 163 17.00 -8.44 -4.73
CA ALA A 163 16.13 -8.15 -3.60
C ALA A 163 15.14 -7.00 -3.86
N TYR A 164 15.43 -6.11 -4.83
CA TYR A 164 14.68 -4.88 -5.00
C TYR A 164 14.37 -4.56 -6.47
N SER A 165 13.20 -3.94 -6.64
CA SER A 165 12.74 -3.29 -7.86
C SER A 165 12.38 -1.83 -7.61
N GLN A 166 12.64 -1.00 -8.60
CA GLN A 166 12.14 0.37 -8.61
C GLN A 166 10.80 0.41 -9.34
N VAL A 167 9.75 0.82 -8.63
CA VAL A 167 8.38 0.93 -9.15
C VAL A 167 8.04 2.41 -9.35
N GLU A 168 7.75 2.79 -10.60
CA GLU A 168 7.22 4.10 -10.94
C GLU A 168 5.70 4.04 -11.02
N LEU A 169 5.03 4.87 -10.24
CA LEU A 169 3.59 5.05 -10.31
C LEU A 169 3.24 6.02 -11.45
N ARG A 170 2.00 5.92 -11.95
CA ARG A 170 1.46 6.86 -12.95
C ARG A 170 1.39 8.30 -12.45
N SER A 171 1.38 8.51 -11.12
CA SER A 171 1.52 9.82 -10.49
C SER A 171 2.90 10.46 -10.71
N GLY A 172 3.91 9.66 -11.10
CA GLY A 172 5.32 10.05 -11.18
C GLY A 172 6.12 9.77 -9.91
N GLU A 173 5.46 9.25 -8.86
CA GLU A 173 6.13 8.79 -7.64
C GLU A 173 6.98 7.55 -7.91
N MET A 174 8.10 7.45 -7.20
CA MET A 174 9.09 6.40 -7.36
C MET A 174 9.26 5.67 -6.03
N LEU A 175 8.99 4.37 -6.02
CA LEU A 175 9.16 3.50 -4.86
C LEU A 175 10.33 2.55 -5.10
N LEU A 176 11.13 2.27 -4.07
CA LEU A 176 12.11 1.19 -4.08
C LEU A 176 11.55 0.09 -3.17
N LEU A 177 11.16 -1.02 -3.79
CA LEU A 177 10.35 -2.06 -3.16
C LEU A 177 11.08 -3.41 -3.25
N GLY A 178 11.02 -4.20 -2.18
CA GLY A 178 11.70 -5.49 -2.10
C GLY A 178 10.97 -6.49 -1.20
N ASP A 179 11.68 -7.54 -0.82
CA ASP A 179 11.27 -8.56 0.16
C ASP A 179 9.86 -9.17 -0.06
N ALA A 180 9.48 -9.30 -1.34
CA ALA A 180 8.30 -10.02 -1.79
C ALA A 180 8.53 -10.55 -3.21
N ARG A 181 7.81 -11.63 -3.56
CA ARG A 181 7.98 -12.35 -4.84
C ARG A 181 7.78 -11.43 -6.04
N ASP A 182 6.81 -10.53 -5.96
CA ASP A 182 6.43 -9.66 -7.06
C ASP A 182 7.52 -8.65 -7.43
N VAL A 183 8.52 -8.42 -6.57
CA VAL A 183 9.54 -7.36 -6.77
C VAL A 183 10.97 -7.84 -6.62
N ASP A 184 11.20 -9.11 -6.26
CA ASP A 184 12.51 -9.69 -6.00
C ASP A 184 12.84 -10.84 -6.96
N SER A 185 13.98 -11.50 -6.74
CA SER A 185 14.45 -12.59 -7.60
C SER A 185 13.62 -13.87 -7.58
N HIS A 186 12.66 -13.99 -6.66
CA HIS A 186 11.74 -15.12 -6.61
C HIS A 186 10.56 -14.96 -7.57
N ASN A 187 10.43 -13.81 -8.23
CA ASN A 187 9.43 -13.61 -9.28
C ASN A 187 9.58 -14.69 -10.36
N ASP A 188 8.48 -15.36 -10.68
CA ASP A 188 8.38 -16.45 -11.65
C ASP A 188 8.50 -15.95 -13.11
N GLY A 189 8.53 -14.64 -13.32
CA GLY A 189 8.73 -13.98 -14.61
C GLY A 189 7.42 -13.61 -15.28
N LEU A 190 7.48 -13.37 -16.59
CA LEU A 190 6.34 -12.87 -17.36
C LEU A 190 5.95 -13.83 -18.48
N LEU A 191 4.65 -13.92 -18.75
CA LEU A 191 4.13 -14.49 -19.98
C LEU A 191 3.52 -13.38 -20.85
N ILE A 192 4.07 -13.20 -22.06
CA ILE A 192 3.70 -12.08 -22.94
C ILE A 192 3.02 -12.62 -24.22
N PHE A 193 1.80 -12.17 -24.50
CA PHE A 193 1.02 -12.58 -25.68
C PHE A 193 0.90 -11.44 -26.68
N ARG A 194 1.39 -11.62 -27.91
CA ARG A 194 1.32 -10.61 -28.97
C ARG A 194 -0.06 -10.56 -29.66
N SER A 195 -0.82 -11.64 -29.54
CA SER A 195 -2.17 -11.77 -30.09
C SER A 195 -2.95 -12.83 -29.33
N ARG A 196 -4.26 -12.95 -29.61
CA ARG A 196 -5.15 -13.89 -28.93
C ARG A 196 -4.79 -15.36 -29.17
N ASP A 197 -4.22 -15.68 -30.34
CA ASP A 197 -3.86 -17.04 -30.73
C ASP A 197 -2.36 -17.34 -30.47
N ASP A 198 -1.64 -16.41 -29.85
CA ASP A 198 -0.25 -16.59 -29.45
C ASP A 198 -0.14 -17.63 -28.33
N ARG A 199 0.92 -18.46 -28.36
CA ARG A 199 1.20 -19.41 -27.28
C ARG A 199 1.82 -18.75 -26.05
N GLY A 200 2.17 -17.46 -26.16
CA GLY A 200 2.83 -16.69 -25.13
C GLY A 200 4.34 -16.88 -25.18
N GLN A 201 5.07 -15.79 -25.02
CA GLN A 201 6.51 -15.79 -24.82
C GLN A 201 6.80 -15.65 -23.33
N TYR A 202 7.46 -16.67 -22.77
CA TYR A 202 7.97 -16.61 -21.40
C TYR A 202 9.27 -15.81 -21.36
N VAL A 203 9.37 -14.88 -20.40
CA VAL A 203 10.58 -14.10 -20.11
C VAL A 203 10.86 -14.26 -18.63
N LYS A 204 12.03 -14.80 -18.28
CA LYS A 204 12.42 -14.95 -16.88
C LYS A 204 12.68 -13.59 -16.25
N TRP A 205 12.38 -13.46 -14.96
CA TRP A 205 12.63 -12.23 -14.21
C TRP A 205 14.08 -11.73 -14.33
N GLU A 206 15.06 -12.63 -14.19
CA GLU A 206 16.50 -12.32 -14.31
C GLU A 206 16.93 -11.79 -15.69
N GLU A 207 16.09 -11.93 -16.72
CA GLU A 207 16.35 -11.43 -18.07
C GLU A 207 15.70 -10.07 -18.35
N ILE A 208 14.89 -9.54 -17.43
CA ILE A 208 14.13 -8.30 -17.59
C ILE A 208 14.99 -7.11 -17.17
N ALA A 209 15.08 -6.12 -18.05
CA ALA A 209 15.66 -4.81 -17.74
C ALA A 209 14.58 -3.83 -17.24
N GLU A 210 13.41 -3.84 -17.88
CA GLU A 210 12.35 -2.88 -17.63
C GLU A 210 10.99 -3.42 -18.12
N ILE A 211 9.94 -3.14 -17.36
CA ILE A 211 8.53 -3.39 -17.71
C ILE A 211 7.81 -2.06 -17.73
N ILE A 212 7.10 -1.76 -18.81
CA ILE A 212 6.36 -0.51 -19.01
C ILE A 212 4.91 -0.87 -19.30
N PHE A 213 3.97 -0.45 -18.46
CA PHE A 213 2.54 -0.71 -18.63
C PHE A 213 1.85 0.44 -19.38
N ASP A 214 0.83 0.10 -20.18
CA ASP A 214 0.02 1.05 -20.97
C ASP A 214 -0.88 1.94 -20.12
#